data_AF-A0A1H0UG93-F1
#
_entry.id   AF-A0A1H0UG93-F1
#
_cell.length_a   1.000
_cell.length_b   1.000
_cell.length_c   1.000
_cell.angle_alpha   90.00
_cell.angle_beta   90.00
_cell.angle_gamma   90.00
#
_symmetry.space_group_name_H-M   'P 1'
#
loop_
_entity.id
_entity.type
_entity.pdbx_description
1 polymer ?
#
loop_
_entity_poly.entity_id
_entity_poly.type
_entity_poly.pdbx_seq_one_letter_code
_entity_poly.pdbx_strand_id
1 'polypeptide(L)'
;MCPRCQINRVAWVHPRVAYCYDCLPGGPFTAPPCSKCGTSMDYFSQGLCANCHPGSPQYPGSCRGCLAWGVYRRYNWTCWQCRWWRSHNPEGICDYCGRAARIGERRACRLCLEQARMLQEPGHGLDLAGANQAGHQLFFANMTFARRGAPPLSPDQRAPWKRRDKNTLPGNGPAAEADGQMTLFDLAPDPAALAARARLEDRDLTRYCAAIVREHAARAGWSKRQRNDVTRSLRLLQGFRLSPTAKIRATDVLQLRQYSGNVISTIDVLAAAGLLIEDRPTRIERYFAAKTSTLPPVMKDQLEVWLQVLTSGAHQAPRQIPRDPGTIRAHIMGIEPIIHAWAEAGFQSFAEVTRADITAALDETRVRRHVAGNGLKSLFTTLKGRRLIFANPTRGMKASPKGSTIPFALDVAVIREELNSPNPVVALAVALVAFHALTKKQLSELRLTDISDGHLVLGNRDIPLAAPVRTRLAAWLDQRNRTWPGSANPHLLINRRTAPRLLPVSRQYPWAGLTLRPQALREDRILHEIHATGGDIRRICDLFGLSVEGATRYLNTVEHPDLTLEGEQVPRT
;
A
#
# COMPACT_ATOMS: atom_id res chain seq x y z
N MET A 1 -61.20 -18.10 -0.40
CA MET A 1 -61.29 -16.71 -0.90
C MET A 1 -62.73 -16.48 -1.33
N CYS A 2 -63.20 -15.23 -1.39
CA CYS A 2 -64.48 -14.93 -2.01
C CYS A 2 -64.41 -15.33 -3.50
N PRO A 3 -65.36 -16.13 -4.02
CA PRO A 3 -65.33 -16.61 -5.39
C PRO A 3 -65.50 -15.47 -6.41
N ARG A 4 -66.11 -14.35 -6.02
CA ARG A 4 -66.37 -13.19 -6.90
C ARG A 4 -65.16 -12.28 -7.06
N CYS A 5 -64.62 -11.75 -5.97
CA CYS A 5 -63.50 -10.80 -6.06
C CYS A 5 -62.11 -11.46 -6.00
N GLN A 6 -62.00 -12.72 -5.55
CA GLN A 6 -60.76 -13.48 -5.34
C GLN A 6 -59.71 -12.83 -4.42
N ILE A 7 -59.96 -11.60 -3.95
CA ILE A 7 -59.07 -10.79 -3.11
C ILE A 7 -59.49 -10.93 -1.64
N ASN A 8 -60.75 -10.65 -1.33
CA ASN A 8 -61.25 -10.64 0.04
C ASN A 8 -61.55 -12.06 0.55
N ARG A 9 -61.26 -12.30 1.84
CA ARG A 9 -61.61 -13.55 2.51
C ARG A 9 -63.12 -13.54 2.82
N VAL A 10 -63.66 -14.74 2.97
CA VAL A 10 -65.07 -14.95 3.24
C VAL A 10 -65.42 -14.46 4.66
N ALA A 11 -66.58 -13.82 4.80
CA ALA A 11 -67.02 -13.21 6.05
C ALA A 11 -67.14 -14.22 7.21
N TRP A 12 -67.79 -15.37 7.00
CA TRP A 12 -67.98 -16.37 8.06
C TRP A 12 -67.85 -17.80 7.53
N VAL A 13 -67.24 -18.66 8.34
CA VAL A 13 -67.09 -20.10 8.06
C VAL A 13 -68.23 -20.90 8.71
N HIS A 14 -68.83 -20.38 9.78
CA HIS A 14 -70.01 -20.93 10.44
C HIS A 14 -70.96 -19.80 10.91
N PRO A 15 -72.21 -19.74 10.41
CA PRO A 15 -72.71 -20.45 9.23
C PRO A 15 -71.86 -20.12 7.99
N ARG A 16 -71.68 -21.09 7.10
CA ARG A 16 -70.79 -20.94 5.93
C ARG A 16 -71.43 -20.02 4.92
N VAL A 17 -70.83 -18.85 4.71
CA VAL A 17 -71.25 -17.90 3.66
C VAL A 17 -70.23 -17.96 2.54
N ALA A 18 -70.65 -17.87 1.28
CA ALA A 18 -69.71 -18.00 0.15
C ALA A 18 -68.98 -16.69 -0.18
N TYR A 19 -69.54 -15.53 0.17
CA TYR A 19 -69.10 -14.21 -0.28
C TYR A 19 -68.50 -13.36 0.85
N CYS A 20 -67.63 -12.39 0.51
CA CYS A 20 -67.21 -11.34 1.44
C CYS A 20 -68.28 -10.23 1.53
N TYR A 21 -68.19 -9.35 2.53
CA TYR A 21 -69.16 -8.28 2.74
C TYR A 21 -69.40 -7.37 1.52
N ASP A 22 -68.36 -7.11 0.73
CA ASP A 22 -68.47 -6.29 -0.49
C ASP A 22 -69.18 -7.02 -1.63
N CYS A 23 -69.19 -8.35 -1.61
CA CYS A 23 -69.70 -9.21 -2.68
C CYS A 23 -70.99 -9.94 -2.29
N LEU A 24 -71.50 -9.73 -1.08
CA LEU A 24 -72.75 -10.33 -0.61
C LEU A 24 -73.92 -9.85 -1.49
N PRO A 25 -74.85 -10.76 -1.87
CA PRO A 25 -76.06 -10.37 -2.59
C PRO A 25 -76.85 -9.31 -1.80
N GLY A 26 -77.17 -8.18 -2.45
CA GLY A 26 -77.85 -7.04 -1.82
C GLY A 26 -76.94 -5.97 -1.20
N GLY A 27 -75.62 -6.10 -1.31
CA GLY A 27 -74.62 -5.13 -0.82
C GLY A 27 -73.62 -4.67 -1.89
N PRO A 28 -72.75 -3.70 -1.55
CA PRO A 28 -71.75 -3.85 -0.50
C PRO A 28 -72.28 -3.53 0.89
N PHE A 29 -71.95 -4.38 1.85
CA PHE A 29 -72.24 -4.15 3.27
C PHE A 29 -71.00 -3.67 4.00
N THR A 30 -71.16 -2.75 4.95
CA THR A 30 -70.08 -2.41 5.89
C THR A 30 -69.79 -3.61 6.79
N ALA A 31 -68.55 -4.08 6.80
CA ALA A 31 -68.15 -5.16 7.69
C ALA A 31 -68.29 -4.71 9.17
N PRO A 32 -68.68 -5.61 10.09
CA PRO A 32 -68.77 -5.28 11.50
C PRO A 32 -67.39 -4.96 12.08
N PRO A 33 -67.32 -4.15 13.15
CA PRO A 33 -66.08 -3.91 13.85
C PRO A 33 -65.49 -5.22 14.40
N CYS A 34 -64.17 -5.26 14.52
CA CYS A 34 -63.46 -6.41 15.06
C CYS A 34 -63.93 -6.73 16.48
N SER A 35 -64.41 -7.95 16.71
CA SER A 35 -64.90 -8.39 18.02
C SER A 35 -63.83 -8.38 19.12
N LYS A 36 -62.53 -8.39 18.75
CA LYS A 36 -61.40 -8.38 19.69
C LYS A 36 -60.86 -6.99 20.02
N CYS A 37 -60.84 -6.06 19.07
CA CYS A 37 -60.22 -4.74 19.26
C CYS A 37 -61.08 -3.55 18.86
N GLY A 38 -62.32 -3.77 18.42
CA GLY A 38 -63.28 -2.73 18.07
C GLY A 38 -63.00 -1.96 16.77
N THR A 39 -61.88 -2.22 16.08
CA THR A 39 -61.57 -1.49 14.83
C THR A 39 -62.58 -1.78 13.73
N SER A 40 -63.04 -0.74 13.03
CA SER A 40 -63.86 -0.85 11.81
C SER A 40 -63.00 -1.00 10.54
N MET A 41 -61.68 -0.92 10.66
CA MET A 41 -60.73 -0.97 9.55
C MET A 41 -60.13 -2.38 9.37
N ASP A 42 -59.72 -2.71 8.15
CA ASP A 42 -58.98 -3.94 7.80
C ASP A 42 -59.65 -5.23 8.27
N TYR A 43 -60.96 -5.37 8.05
CA TYR A 43 -61.68 -6.62 8.30
C TYR A 43 -61.04 -7.79 7.53
N PHE A 44 -60.80 -8.92 8.20
CA PHE A 44 -60.22 -10.11 7.58
C PHE A 44 -61.27 -11.20 7.34
N SER A 45 -61.74 -11.83 8.42
CA SER A 45 -62.81 -12.85 8.41
C SER A 45 -63.25 -13.18 9.84
N GLN A 46 -64.38 -13.87 9.99
CA GLN A 46 -64.89 -14.39 11.28
C GLN A 46 -65.04 -13.33 12.37
N GLY A 47 -65.39 -12.10 11.98
CA GLY A 47 -65.58 -11.00 12.95
C GLY A 47 -64.28 -10.38 13.44
N LEU A 48 -63.12 -10.69 12.85
CA LEU A 48 -61.82 -10.20 13.27
C LEU A 48 -61.11 -9.41 12.16
N CYS A 49 -60.38 -8.37 12.55
CA CYS A 49 -59.50 -7.64 11.66
C CYS A 49 -58.20 -8.41 11.36
N ALA A 50 -57.45 -7.91 10.38
CA ALA A 50 -56.18 -8.49 9.95
C ALA A 50 -55.13 -8.60 11.07
N ASN A 51 -55.15 -7.75 12.09
CA ASN A 51 -54.21 -7.83 13.20
C ASN A 51 -54.65 -8.83 14.28
N CYS A 52 -55.95 -9.09 14.41
CA CYS A 52 -56.49 -9.94 15.48
C CYS A 52 -56.68 -11.39 15.07
N HIS A 53 -56.89 -11.66 13.77
CA HIS A 53 -57.20 -13.00 13.28
C HIS A 53 -55.93 -13.89 13.20
N PRO A 54 -55.86 -15.05 13.87
CA PRO A 54 -54.65 -15.90 13.92
C PRO A 54 -54.15 -16.39 12.54
N GLY A 55 -55.08 -16.58 11.59
CA GLY A 55 -54.76 -16.95 10.21
C GLY A 55 -54.30 -15.79 9.32
N SER A 56 -54.41 -14.55 9.79
CA SER A 56 -54.08 -13.38 8.98
C SER A 56 -52.57 -13.22 8.77
N PRO A 57 -52.12 -12.79 7.57
CA PRO A 57 -50.73 -12.40 7.31
C PRO A 57 -50.18 -11.35 8.29
N GLN A 58 -51.04 -10.46 8.82
CA GLN A 58 -50.69 -9.37 9.73
C GLN A 58 -50.82 -9.73 11.21
N TYR A 59 -51.10 -10.99 11.55
CA TYR A 59 -51.19 -11.41 12.94
C TYR A 59 -49.84 -11.20 13.65
N PRO A 60 -49.75 -10.32 14.67
CA PRO A 60 -48.51 -10.00 15.34
C PRO A 60 -48.12 -11.12 16.32
N GLY A 61 -46.84 -11.22 16.61
CA GLY A 61 -46.30 -12.13 17.62
C GLY A 61 -44.84 -11.84 17.93
N SER A 62 -44.22 -12.76 18.67
CA SER A 62 -42.80 -12.69 19.03
C SER A 62 -41.92 -13.39 18.02
N CYS A 63 -40.72 -12.84 17.80
CA CYS A 63 -39.74 -13.38 16.87
C CYS A 63 -39.27 -14.76 17.33
N ARG A 64 -39.39 -15.77 16.47
CA ARG A 64 -38.90 -17.14 16.76
C ARG A 64 -37.41 -17.20 17.08
N GLY A 65 -36.62 -16.23 16.59
CA GLY A 65 -35.19 -16.15 16.83
C GLY A 65 -34.84 -15.43 18.13
N CYS A 66 -35.19 -14.15 18.25
CA CYS A 66 -34.75 -13.30 19.36
C CYS A 66 -35.86 -12.93 20.36
N LEU A 67 -37.06 -13.51 20.25
CA LEU A 67 -38.24 -13.24 21.07
C LEU A 67 -38.76 -11.79 21.07
N ALA A 68 -38.17 -10.92 20.24
CA ALA A 68 -38.64 -9.55 20.06
C ALA A 68 -40.09 -9.50 19.54
N TRP A 69 -40.92 -8.65 20.15
CA TRP A 69 -42.33 -8.53 19.80
C TRP A 69 -42.56 -7.59 18.60
N GLY A 70 -43.59 -7.85 17.80
CA GLY A 70 -43.96 -7.00 16.65
C GLY A 70 -43.54 -7.56 15.30
N VAL A 71 -43.44 -8.89 15.17
CA VAL A 71 -43.29 -9.57 13.86
C VAL A 71 -44.62 -10.15 13.39
N TYR A 72 -44.79 -10.23 12.08
CA TYR A 72 -46.02 -10.70 11.46
C TYR A 72 -45.92 -12.15 10.95
N ARG A 73 -47.06 -12.85 10.95
CA ARG A 73 -47.19 -14.23 10.42
C ARG A 73 -46.69 -14.37 8.98
N ARG A 74 -46.92 -13.38 8.10
CA ARG A 74 -46.43 -13.37 6.71
C ARG A 74 -44.92 -13.53 6.58
N TYR A 75 -44.17 -13.14 7.62
CA TYR A 75 -42.72 -13.28 7.68
C TYR A 75 -42.26 -14.46 8.53
N ASN A 76 -43.16 -15.43 8.78
CA ASN A 76 -42.96 -16.58 9.65
C ASN A 76 -42.46 -16.18 11.04
N TRP A 77 -43.03 -15.11 11.60
CA TRP A 77 -42.64 -14.52 12.89
C TRP A 77 -41.12 -14.40 13.04
N THR A 78 -40.42 -13.92 12.01
CA THR A 78 -38.97 -13.74 12.03
C THR A 78 -38.63 -12.29 11.65
N CYS A 79 -37.96 -11.56 12.54
CA CYS A 79 -37.55 -10.19 12.28
C CYS A 79 -36.38 -10.13 11.27
N TRP A 80 -36.20 -9.00 10.60
CA TRP A 80 -35.19 -8.85 9.54
C TRP A 80 -33.79 -9.17 10.01
N GLN A 81 -33.46 -8.68 11.20
CA GLN A 81 -32.17 -8.92 11.80
C GLN A 81 -31.95 -10.41 12.18
N CYS A 82 -33.00 -11.16 12.51
CA CYS A 82 -32.88 -12.61 12.73
C CYS A 82 -32.80 -13.41 11.43
N ARG A 83 -33.35 -12.88 10.32
CA ARG A 83 -33.13 -13.47 8.99
C ARG A 83 -31.66 -13.37 8.59
N TRP A 84 -31.06 -12.18 8.73
CA TRP A 84 -29.63 -11.99 8.49
C TRP A 84 -28.76 -12.80 9.45
N TRP A 85 -29.10 -12.83 10.73
CA TRP A 85 -28.37 -13.59 11.74
C TRP A 85 -28.31 -15.08 11.42
N ARG A 86 -29.40 -15.65 10.87
CA ARG A 86 -29.49 -17.06 10.51
C ARG A 86 -28.58 -17.44 9.33
N SER A 87 -28.32 -16.54 8.39
CA SER A 87 -27.44 -16.85 7.25
C SER A 87 -25.94 -16.85 7.62
N HIS A 88 -25.58 -16.33 8.79
CA HIS A 88 -24.17 -16.16 9.20
C HIS A 88 -23.77 -16.98 10.43
N ASN A 89 -24.72 -17.60 11.14
CA ASN A 89 -24.45 -18.27 12.42
C ASN A 89 -25.09 -19.67 12.44
N PRO A 90 -24.43 -20.70 13.01
CA PRO A 90 -24.95 -22.07 13.11
C PRO A 90 -26.00 -22.23 14.24
N GLU A 91 -26.76 -23.33 14.23
CA GLU A 91 -27.61 -23.73 15.37
C GLU A 91 -26.78 -24.29 16.50
N GLY A 92 -27.19 -23.98 17.73
CA GLY A 92 -26.53 -24.47 18.94
C GLY A 92 -27.29 -24.05 20.19
N ILE A 93 -26.71 -24.37 21.34
CA ILE A 93 -27.22 -23.99 22.65
C ILE A 93 -26.50 -22.71 23.09
N CYS A 94 -27.24 -21.72 23.56
CA CYS A 94 -26.68 -20.48 24.09
C CYS A 94 -26.05 -20.73 25.46
N ASP A 95 -24.78 -20.35 25.63
CA ASP A 95 -24.07 -20.53 26.92
C ASP A 95 -24.66 -19.67 28.06
N TYR A 96 -25.46 -18.65 27.74
CA TYR A 96 -26.00 -17.70 28.72
C TYR A 96 -27.46 -17.94 29.09
N CYS A 97 -28.30 -18.35 28.14
CA CYS A 97 -29.73 -18.58 28.39
C CYS A 97 -30.17 -20.04 28.19
N GLY A 98 -29.25 -20.95 27.84
CA GLY A 98 -29.53 -22.37 27.63
C GLY A 98 -30.44 -22.68 26.43
N ARG A 99 -30.89 -21.67 25.68
CA ARG A 99 -31.88 -21.86 24.62
C ARG A 99 -31.23 -22.38 23.33
N ALA A 100 -31.88 -23.34 22.69
CA ALA A 100 -31.59 -23.72 21.31
C ALA A 100 -31.88 -22.55 20.35
N ALA A 101 -30.84 -22.00 19.75
CA ALA A 101 -30.89 -20.82 18.90
C ALA A 101 -29.71 -20.77 17.91
N ARG A 102 -29.65 -19.72 17.09
CA ARG A 102 -28.48 -19.43 16.26
C ARG A 102 -27.42 -18.68 17.07
N ILE A 103 -26.21 -19.22 17.16
CA ILE A 103 -25.18 -18.79 18.12
C ILE A 103 -24.05 -18.04 17.41
N GLY A 104 -23.72 -16.84 17.90
CA GLY A 104 -22.65 -16.01 17.34
C GLY A 104 -21.26 -16.36 17.85
N GLU A 105 -20.24 -15.65 17.37
CA GLU A 105 -18.81 -15.85 17.71
C GLU A 105 -18.52 -15.84 19.22
N ARG A 106 -19.33 -15.15 20.02
CA ARG A 106 -19.21 -15.08 21.49
C ARG A 106 -20.03 -16.14 22.23
N ARG A 107 -20.41 -17.24 21.56
CA ARG A 107 -21.23 -18.33 22.11
C ARG A 107 -22.60 -17.89 22.67
N ALA A 108 -23.05 -16.69 22.30
CA ALA A 108 -24.32 -16.10 22.73
C ALA A 108 -25.35 -16.12 21.61
N CYS A 109 -26.61 -16.38 21.96
CA CYS A 109 -27.73 -16.13 21.06
C CYS A 109 -27.99 -14.63 20.92
N ARG A 110 -28.70 -14.26 19.85
CA ARG A 110 -29.01 -12.86 19.57
C ARG A 110 -29.79 -12.15 20.70
N LEU A 111 -30.68 -12.85 21.40
CA LEU A 111 -31.43 -12.28 22.52
C LEU A 111 -30.48 -11.82 23.64
N CYS A 112 -29.55 -12.68 24.07
CA CYS A 112 -28.56 -12.36 25.11
C CYS A 112 -27.60 -11.25 24.70
N LEU A 113 -27.27 -11.17 23.40
CA LEU A 113 -26.43 -10.11 22.85
C LEU A 113 -27.13 -8.74 22.88
N GLU A 114 -28.43 -8.67 22.57
CA GLU A 114 -29.18 -7.41 22.64
C GLU A 114 -29.40 -6.97 24.10
N GLN A 115 -29.63 -7.92 25.01
CA GLN A 115 -29.71 -7.63 26.45
C GLN A 115 -28.39 -7.03 26.98
N ALA A 116 -27.25 -7.63 26.63
CA ALA A 116 -25.95 -7.10 27.03
C ALA A 116 -25.64 -5.73 26.40
N ARG A 117 -26.16 -5.43 25.21
CA ARG A 117 -26.03 -4.10 24.59
C ARG A 117 -26.92 -3.07 25.27
N MET A 118 -28.12 -3.47 25.68
CA MET A 118 -29.05 -2.61 26.40
C MET A 118 -28.47 -2.18 27.75
N LEU A 119 -27.89 -3.12 28.49
CA LEU A 119 -27.30 -2.90 29.81
C LEU A 119 -25.83 -2.45 29.76
N GLN A 120 -25.26 -2.24 28.57
CA GLN A 120 -23.85 -1.88 28.44
C GLN A 120 -23.55 -0.53 29.13
N GLU A 121 -22.62 -0.55 30.07
CA GLU A 121 -22.03 0.67 30.61
C GLU A 121 -21.18 1.38 29.54
N PRO A 122 -21.38 2.69 29.32
CA PRO A 122 -20.60 3.46 28.35
C PRO A 122 -19.09 3.33 28.57
N GLY A 123 -18.36 2.90 27.53
CA GLY A 123 -16.90 2.75 27.59
C GLY A 123 -16.40 1.37 28.04
N HIS A 124 -17.27 0.51 28.58
CA HIS A 124 -16.93 -0.86 28.97
C HIS A 124 -17.26 -1.88 27.87
N GLY A 125 -16.64 -3.06 27.95
CA GLY A 125 -16.98 -4.21 27.10
C GLY A 125 -18.42 -4.68 27.34
N LEU A 126 -18.94 -5.54 26.47
CA LEU A 126 -20.21 -6.21 26.72
C LEU A 126 -19.99 -7.30 27.77
N ASP A 127 -20.60 -7.15 28.95
CA ASP A 127 -20.72 -8.22 29.94
C ASP A 127 -21.96 -9.06 29.61
N LEU A 128 -21.73 -10.26 29.06
CA LEU A 128 -22.81 -11.18 28.71
C LEU A 128 -23.29 -12.02 29.89
N ALA A 129 -22.44 -12.27 30.88
CA ALA A 129 -22.80 -13.11 32.02
C ALA A 129 -23.68 -12.30 33.00
N GLY A 130 -23.23 -11.12 33.40
CA GLY A 130 -23.99 -10.26 34.30
C GLY A 130 -25.30 -9.76 33.68
N ALA A 131 -25.28 -9.35 32.41
CA ALA A 131 -26.46 -8.80 31.75
C ALA A 131 -27.64 -9.79 31.60
N ASN A 132 -27.36 -11.10 31.60
CA ASN A 132 -28.40 -12.13 31.42
C ASN A 132 -28.76 -12.86 32.72
N GLN A 133 -28.15 -12.50 33.85
CA GLN A 133 -28.37 -13.18 35.14
C GLN A 133 -29.76 -12.91 35.72
N ALA A 134 -30.33 -11.72 35.48
CA ALA A 134 -31.63 -11.31 36.00
C ALA A 134 -32.78 -11.45 34.98
N GLY A 135 -32.55 -12.17 33.88
CA GLY A 135 -33.51 -12.32 32.77
C GLY A 135 -33.31 -11.29 31.65
N HIS A 136 -34.25 -11.28 30.70
CA HIS A 136 -34.16 -10.46 29.49
C HIS A 136 -35.29 -9.44 29.42
N GLN A 137 -34.95 -8.20 29.07
CA GLN A 137 -35.93 -7.15 28.84
C GLN A 137 -36.65 -7.36 27.51
N LEU A 138 -37.97 -7.16 27.50
CA LEU A 138 -38.77 -7.21 26.29
C LEU A 138 -38.41 -6.04 25.36
N PHE A 139 -38.19 -6.32 24.08
CA PHE A 139 -37.85 -5.32 23.08
C PHE A 139 -38.61 -5.54 21.76
N PHE A 140 -38.75 -4.49 20.96
CA PHE A 140 -39.46 -4.55 19.69
C PHE A 140 -38.61 -5.12 18.55
N ALA A 141 -39.27 -5.80 17.63
CA ALA A 141 -38.65 -6.36 16.44
C ALA A 141 -37.99 -5.26 15.60
N ASN A 142 -36.81 -5.57 15.07
CA ASN A 142 -35.97 -4.66 14.27
C ASN A 142 -35.38 -3.46 15.04
N MET A 143 -35.59 -3.33 16.35
CA MET A 143 -34.75 -2.46 17.18
C MET A 143 -33.33 -3.01 17.23
N THR A 144 -32.36 -2.10 17.21
CA THR A 144 -30.94 -2.38 17.42
C THR A 144 -30.42 -1.47 18.52
N PHE A 145 -29.88 -2.07 19.58
CA PHE A 145 -29.19 -1.31 20.62
C PHE A 145 -27.79 -0.97 20.14
N ALA A 146 -27.53 0.31 19.89
CA ALA A 146 -26.22 0.79 19.48
C ALA A 146 -25.21 0.61 20.63
N ARG A 147 -24.00 0.19 20.28
CA ARG A 147 -22.90 0.07 21.23
C ARG A 147 -22.61 1.45 21.82
N ARG A 148 -22.74 1.60 23.14
CA ARG A 148 -22.46 2.86 23.83
C ARG A 148 -20.95 3.04 23.95
N GLY A 149 -20.40 3.96 23.16
CA GLY A 149 -19.03 4.43 23.33
C GLY A 149 -18.88 5.21 24.65
N ALA A 150 -17.65 5.52 25.04
CA ALA A 150 -17.41 6.36 26.21
C ALA A 150 -18.20 7.67 26.12
N PRO A 151 -18.74 8.20 27.24
CA PRO A 151 -19.46 9.46 27.23
C PRO A 151 -18.58 10.58 26.65
N PRO A 152 -19.15 11.55 25.93
CA PRO A 152 -18.42 12.76 25.60
C PRO A 152 -17.99 13.45 26.90
N LEU A 153 -16.72 13.85 26.99
CA LEU A 153 -16.18 14.64 28.12
C LEU A 153 -17.08 15.84 28.44
N SER A 154 -17.23 16.15 29.74
CA SER A 154 -18.06 17.28 30.23
C SER A 154 -17.59 18.63 29.65
N PRO A 155 -18.43 19.68 29.64
CA PRO A 155 -18.01 21.02 29.20
C PRO A 155 -16.76 21.54 29.91
N ASP A 156 -16.62 21.23 31.20
CA ASP A 156 -15.48 21.63 32.03
C ASP A 156 -14.24 20.79 31.70
N GLN A 157 -14.43 19.50 31.42
CA GLN A 157 -13.40 18.63 30.87
C GLN A 157 -13.03 19.00 29.42
N ARG A 158 -13.88 19.75 28.68
CA ARG A 158 -13.59 20.30 27.35
C ARG A 158 -12.92 21.68 27.40
N ALA A 159 -12.94 22.37 28.54
CA ALA A 159 -12.40 23.71 28.67
C ALA A 159 -10.88 23.79 28.38
N PRO A 160 -10.04 22.83 28.81
CA PRO A 160 -8.64 22.76 28.39
C PRO A 160 -8.48 22.41 26.90
N TRP A 161 -9.44 21.68 26.31
CA TRP A 161 -9.37 21.14 24.95
C TRP A 161 -9.75 22.16 23.88
N LYS A 162 -10.60 23.15 24.22
CA LYS A 162 -10.95 24.26 23.32
C LYS A 162 -9.92 25.40 23.32
N ARG A 163 -9.09 25.52 24.38
CA ARG A 163 -8.06 26.58 24.51
C ARG A 163 -6.71 26.23 23.88
N ARG A 164 -6.44 24.96 23.57
CA ARG A 164 -5.21 24.57 22.87
C ARG A 164 -5.40 24.67 21.37
N ASP A 165 -4.70 25.62 20.76
CA ASP A 165 -4.63 25.81 19.32
C ASP A 165 -4.33 24.48 18.60
N LYS A 166 -5.09 24.23 17.53
CA LYS A 166 -5.02 22.97 16.75
C LYS A 166 -3.66 22.73 16.08
N ASN A 167 -2.75 23.71 16.15
CA ASN A 167 -1.44 23.71 15.49
C ASN A 167 -0.26 23.86 16.47
N THR A 168 -0.48 23.76 17.78
CA THR A 168 0.61 23.97 18.77
C THR A 168 0.95 22.65 19.44
N LEU A 169 2.21 22.22 19.36
CA LEU A 169 2.71 21.18 20.26
C LEU A 169 2.62 21.74 21.70
N PRO A 170 2.00 21.02 22.64
CA PRO A 170 2.15 21.38 24.05
C PRO A 170 3.63 21.28 24.42
N GLY A 171 4.19 22.36 25.01
CA GLY A 171 5.58 22.38 25.47
C GLY A 171 6.51 23.42 24.84
N ASN A 172 6.04 24.32 23.98
CA ASN A 172 6.86 25.44 23.46
C ASN A 172 7.19 26.54 24.50
N GLY A 173 6.96 26.29 25.80
CA GLY A 173 7.41 27.18 26.86
C GLY A 173 8.83 26.79 27.32
N PRO A 174 9.66 27.73 27.80
CA PRO A 174 11.07 27.50 28.17
C PRO A 174 11.32 26.54 29.36
N ALA A 175 10.36 25.68 29.73
CA ALA A 175 10.42 24.80 30.90
C ALA A 175 10.20 23.30 30.59
N ALA A 176 10.05 22.89 29.32
CA ALA A 176 9.71 21.50 28.96
C ALA A 176 10.90 20.59 28.61
N GLU A 177 12.14 21.03 28.87
CA GLU A 177 13.36 20.28 28.52
C GLU A 177 13.98 19.44 29.65
N ALA A 178 13.45 19.46 30.89
CA ALA A 178 14.21 18.91 32.04
C ALA A 178 13.59 17.75 32.83
N ASP A 179 12.29 17.44 32.74
CA ASP A 179 11.63 16.49 33.68
C ASP A 179 11.09 15.19 33.05
N GLY A 180 11.84 14.61 32.11
CA GLY A 180 11.56 13.27 31.57
C GLY A 180 12.50 12.24 32.17
N GLN A 181 11.98 11.17 32.79
CA GLN A 181 12.81 10.02 33.16
C GLN A 181 13.48 9.44 31.90
N MET A 182 14.80 9.38 31.89
CA MET A 182 15.56 8.78 30.80
C MET A 182 15.28 7.29 30.67
N THR A 183 15.33 6.76 29.45
CA THR A 183 15.20 5.33 29.18
C THR A 183 16.33 4.57 29.87
N LEU A 184 16.00 3.78 30.90
CA LEU A 184 16.95 2.97 31.67
C LEU A 184 17.38 1.71 30.91
N PHE A 185 16.45 1.04 30.23
CA PHE A 185 16.72 -0.09 29.33
C PHE A 185 15.60 -0.17 28.28
N ASP A 186 15.95 -0.63 27.07
CA ASP A 186 14.99 -0.79 25.98
C ASP A 186 14.12 -2.03 26.20
N LEU A 187 12.84 -1.82 26.53
CA LEU A 187 11.84 -2.89 26.63
C LEU A 187 10.70 -2.62 25.64
N ALA A 188 10.33 -3.63 24.85
CA ALA A 188 9.17 -3.54 23.97
C ALA A 188 7.89 -3.42 24.82
N PRO A 189 7.07 -2.36 24.65
CA PRO A 189 5.87 -2.18 25.46
C PRO A 189 4.81 -3.22 25.11
N ASP A 190 4.14 -3.74 26.15
CA ASP A 190 3.01 -4.66 25.99
C ASP A 190 1.93 -4.05 25.07
N PRO A 191 1.54 -4.74 23.97
CA PRO A 191 0.48 -4.31 23.09
C PRO A 191 -0.85 -4.00 23.75
N ALA A 192 -1.25 -4.76 24.77
CA ALA A 192 -2.51 -4.53 25.46
C ALA A 192 -2.44 -3.25 26.31
N ALA A 193 -1.36 -3.08 27.09
CA ALA A 193 -1.09 -1.88 27.86
C ALA A 193 -0.99 -0.63 26.98
N LEU A 194 -0.30 -0.69 25.84
CA LEU A 194 -0.14 0.45 24.93
C LEU A 194 -1.47 0.81 24.24
N ALA A 195 -2.27 -0.18 23.85
CA ALA A 195 -3.61 0.06 23.31
C ALA A 195 -4.58 0.64 24.34
N ALA A 196 -4.42 0.30 25.62
CA ALA A 196 -5.17 0.90 26.73
C ALA A 196 -4.71 2.35 26.98
N ARG A 197 -3.39 2.58 27.03
CA ARG A 197 -2.78 3.89 27.26
C ARG A 197 -3.08 4.89 26.14
N ALA A 198 -3.04 4.45 24.88
CA ALA A 198 -3.46 5.26 23.72
C ALA A 198 -4.94 5.68 23.73
N ARG A 199 -5.79 5.06 24.57
CA ARG A 199 -7.18 5.49 24.80
C ARG A 199 -7.29 6.57 25.88
N LEU A 200 -6.34 6.62 26.81
CA LEU A 200 -6.33 7.46 28.00
C LEU A 200 -5.46 8.72 27.85
N GLU A 201 -4.39 8.68 27.06
CA GLU A 201 -3.46 9.79 26.88
C GLU A 201 -3.97 10.91 25.97
N ASP A 202 -3.50 12.13 26.24
CA ASP A 202 -3.82 13.34 25.49
C ASP A 202 -3.44 13.17 24.01
N ARG A 203 -4.36 13.59 23.12
CA ARG A 203 -4.26 13.34 21.67
C ARG A 203 -3.44 14.42 20.96
N ASP A 204 -2.40 14.93 21.60
CA ASP A 204 -1.68 16.10 21.14
C ASP A 204 -0.98 15.85 19.80
N LEU A 205 -0.31 14.70 19.62
CA LEU A 205 0.30 14.34 18.33
C LEU A 205 -0.74 14.20 17.21
N THR A 206 -1.88 13.55 17.52
CA THR A 206 -2.94 13.35 16.52
C THR A 206 -3.61 14.67 16.16
N ARG A 207 -3.72 15.61 17.11
CA ARG A 207 -4.29 16.95 16.91
C ARG A 207 -3.35 17.80 16.07
N TYR A 208 -2.08 17.88 16.45
CA TYR A 208 -1.05 18.62 15.73
C TYR A 208 -0.95 18.14 14.27
N CYS A 209 -0.89 16.83 14.06
CA CYS A 209 -0.83 16.26 12.71
C CYS A 209 -2.16 16.29 11.96
N ALA A 210 -3.29 16.72 12.55
CA ALA A 210 -4.60 16.59 11.90
C ALA A 210 -4.72 17.41 10.61
N ALA A 211 -4.17 18.64 10.60
CA ALA A 211 -4.13 19.46 9.38
C ALA A 211 -3.22 18.84 8.32
N ILE A 212 -2.02 18.39 8.73
CA ILE A 212 -1.01 17.78 7.86
C ILE A 212 -1.53 16.47 7.23
N VAL A 213 -2.20 15.62 8.01
CA VAL A 213 -2.85 14.41 7.50
C VAL A 213 -3.92 14.74 6.49
N ARG A 214 -4.74 15.77 6.72
CA ARG A 214 -5.79 16.19 5.77
C ARG A 214 -5.18 16.71 4.47
N GLU A 215 -4.18 17.58 4.56
CA GLU A 215 -3.49 18.12 3.40
C GLU A 215 -2.79 17.02 2.60
N HIS A 216 -2.03 16.15 3.29
CA HIS A 216 -1.32 15.06 2.62
C HIS A 216 -2.29 14.07 1.97
N ALA A 217 -3.41 13.77 2.64
CA ALA A 217 -4.46 12.92 2.10
C ALA A 217 -5.18 13.54 0.89
N ALA A 218 -5.44 14.84 0.89
CA ALA A 218 -6.03 15.53 -0.25
C ALA A 218 -5.07 15.51 -1.44
N ARG A 219 -3.82 15.91 -1.21
CA ARG A 219 -2.76 15.98 -2.23
C ARG A 219 -2.41 14.62 -2.84
N ALA A 220 -2.45 13.55 -2.05
CA ALA A 220 -2.09 12.20 -2.52
C ALA A 220 -3.30 11.30 -2.82
N GLY A 221 -4.54 11.80 -2.64
CA GLY A 221 -5.74 11.05 -3.00
C GLY A 221 -6.12 9.91 -2.06
N TRP A 222 -5.84 10.04 -0.75
CA TRP A 222 -6.04 8.94 0.19
C TRP A 222 -7.52 8.63 0.45
N SER A 223 -7.84 7.34 0.47
CA SER A 223 -9.15 6.86 0.91
C SER A 223 -9.42 7.20 2.39
N LYS A 224 -10.71 7.26 2.76
CA LYS A 224 -11.12 7.42 4.18
C LYS A 224 -10.50 6.36 5.08
N ARG A 225 -10.39 5.11 4.59
CA ARG A 225 -9.76 3.99 5.31
C ARG A 225 -8.29 4.30 5.60
N GLN A 226 -7.52 4.69 4.59
CA GLN A 226 -6.09 4.99 4.77
C GLN A 226 -5.86 6.17 5.71
N ARG A 227 -6.66 7.25 5.60
CA ARG A 227 -6.62 8.37 6.57
C ARG A 227 -6.82 7.88 8.00
N ASN A 228 -7.85 7.08 8.24
CA ASN A 228 -8.15 6.55 9.56
C ASN A 228 -7.04 5.62 10.08
N ASP A 229 -6.42 4.83 9.20
CA ASP A 229 -5.30 3.95 9.56
C ASP A 229 -4.05 4.74 9.97
N VAL A 230 -3.74 5.85 9.29
CA VAL A 230 -2.65 6.77 9.68
C VAL A 230 -2.99 7.49 10.99
N THR A 231 -4.21 8.00 11.14
CA THR A 231 -4.65 8.60 12.42
C THR A 231 -4.55 7.60 13.57
N ARG A 232 -4.90 6.32 13.36
CA ARG A 232 -4.73 5.27 14.37
C ARG A 232 -3.25 5.05 14.71
N SER A 233 -2.39 5.05 13.69
CA SER A 233 -0.94 4.86 13.85
C SER A 233 -0.31 5.99 14.65
N LEU A 234 -0.70 7.24 14.39
CA LEU A 234 -0.28 8.40 15.17
C LEU A 234 -0.73 8.31 16.64
N ARG A 235 -1.92 7.76 16.92
CA ARG A 235 -2.37 7.53 18.30
C ARG A 235 -1.53 6.48 19.02
N LEU A 236 -1.13 5.41 18.32
CA LEU A 236 -0.25 4.41 18.90
C LEU A 236 1.12 5.02 19.22
N LEU A 237 1.68 5.81 18.29
CA LEU A 237 2.97 6.49 18.47
C LEU A 237 2.99 7.52 19.60
N GLN A 238 1.84 8.09 19.98
CA GLN A 238 1.75 8.94 21.18
C GLN A 238 2.24 8.19 22.42
N GLY A 239 1.85 6.91 22.58
CA GLY A 239 2.26 6.09 23.71
C GLY A 239 3.72 5.64 23.69
N PHE A 240 4.42 5.81 22.56
CA PHE A 240 5.86 5.56 22.43
C PHE A 240 6.71 6.82 22.69
N ARG A 241 6.11 8.00 22.82
CA ARG A 241 6.86 9.24 23.04
C ARG A 241 7.26 9.39 24.51
N LEU A 242 8.54 9.67 24.73
CA LEU A 242 9.09 10.02 26.05
C LEU A 242 8.54 11.37 26.55
N SER A 243 8.29 12.33 25.65
CA SER A 243 7.70 13.62 25.99
C SER A 243 6.80 14.14 24.85
N PRO A 244 5.88 15.10 25.13
CA PRO A 244 5.04 15.69 24.09
C PRO A 244 5.84 16.30 22.92
N THR A 245 6.99 16.90 23.20
CA THR A 245 7.87 17.58 22.23
C THR A 245 8.87 16.64 21.55
N ALA A 246 9.10 15.44 22.09
CA ALA A 246 10.07 14.49 21.54
C ALA A 246 9.76 14.11 20.08
N LYS A 247 10.76 14.23 19.20
CA LYS A 247 10.68 13.68 17.85
C LYS A 247 10.65 12.14 17.90
N ILE A 248 10.02 11.52 16.92
CA ILE A 248 9.89 10.07 16.81
C ILE A 248 10.95 9.54 15.85
N ARG A 249 11.68 8.49 16.24
CA ARG A 249 12.63 7.81 15.34
C ARG A 249 11.91 6.94 14.33
N ALA A 250 12.41 6.88 13.10
CA ALA A 250 11.81 6.07 12.05
C ALA A 250 11.87 4.56 12.37
N THR A 251 12.84 4.12 13.18
CA THR A 251 12.89 2.76 13.78
C THR A 251 11.70 2.48 14.70
N ASP A 252 11.31 3.42 15.57
CA ASP A 252 10.14 3.28 16.44
C ASP A 252 8.85 3.15 15.60
N VAL A 253 8.74 3.90 14.50
CA VAL A 253 7.60 3.78 13.56
C VAL A 253 7.54 2.40 12.91
N LEU A 254 8.66 1.68 12.74
CA LEU A 254 8.65 0.32 12.20
C LEU A 254 8.00 -0.69 13.17
N GLN A 255 8.03 -0.44 14.47
CA GLN A 255 7.40 -1.30 15.48
C GLN A 255 5.88 -1.34 15.30
N LEU A 256 5.27 -0.32 14.67
CA LEU A 256 3.84 -0.30 14.33
C LEU A 256 3.36 -1.53 13.55
N ARG A 257 4.23 -2.26 12.85
CA ARG A 257 3.86 -3.51 12.17
C ARG A 257 3.27 -4.54 13.13
N GLN A 258 3.77 -4.59 14.36
CA GLN A 258 3.30 -5.50 15.41
C GLN A 258 1.87 -5.16 15.85
N TYR A 259 1.46 -3.91 15.67
CA TYR A 259 0.16 -3.38 16.09
C TYR A 259 -0.79 -3.13 14.90
N SER A 260 -0.51 -3.75 13.73
CA SER A 260 -1.26 -3.53 12.49
C SER A 260 -1.36 -2.05 12.07
N GLY A 261 -0.36 -1.24 12.44
CA GLY A 261 -0.27 0.17 12.09
C GLY A 261 0.30 0.40 10.69
N ASN A 262 -0.07 1.53 10.10
CA ASN A 262 0.47 1.99 8.82
C ASN A 262 1.85 2.59 9.05
N VAL A 263 2.91 1.90 8.63
CA VAL A 263 4.28 2.42 8.78
C VAL A 263 4.54 3.56 7.79
N ILE A 264 4.47 3.26 6.49
CA ILE A 264 5.08 4.11 5.46
C ILE A 264 4.39 5.48 5.40
N SER A 265 3.06 5.52 5.43
CA SER A 265 2.32 6.79 5.32
C SER A 265 2.38 7.60 6.63
N THR A 266 2.65 6.95 7.75
CA THR A 266 2.89 7.64 9.03
C THR A 266 4.27 8.28 9.05
N ILE A 267 5.29 7.62 8.50
CA ILE A 267 6.61 8.22 8.26
C ILE A 267 6.47 9.46 7.38
N ASP A 268 5.74 9.36 6.26
CA ASP A 268 5.51 10.48 5.35
C ASP A 268 4.88 11.70 6.07
N VAL A 269 3.89 11.45 6.94
CA VAL A 269 3.24 12.51 7.75
C VAL A 269 4.14 13.08 8.83
N LEU A 270 4.89 12.24 9.55
CA LEU A 270 5.80 12.70 10.61
C LEU A 270 6.97 13.50 10.03
N ALA A 271 7.48 13.11 8.86
CA ALA A 271 8.48 13.87 8.12
C ALA A 271 7.94 15.23 7.69
N ALA A 272 6.74 15.28 7.11
CA ALA A 272 6.07 16.54 6.75
C ALA A 272 5.78 17.44 7.96
N ALA A 273 5.59 16.84 9.13
CA ALA A 273 5.38 17.53 10.39
C ALA A 273 6.69 17.98 11.09
N GLY A 274 7.87 17.66 10.55
CA GLY A 274 9.16 17.95 11.20
C GLY A 274 9.41 17.15 12.50
N LEU A 275 8.61 16.10 12.72
CA LEU A 275 8.60 15.29 13.94
C LEU A 275 9.30 13.94 13.79
N LEU A 276 9.88 13.66 12.62
CA LEU A 276 10.60 12.41 12.34
C LEU A 276 12.12 12.62 12.49
N ILE A 277 12.76 11.74 13.25
CA ILE A 277 14.20 11.50 13.16
C ILE A 277 14.39 10.33 12.20
N GLU A 278 14.99 10.60 11.04
CA GLU A 278 15.34 9.54 10.09
C GLU A 278 16.65 8.88 10.53
N ASP A 279 16.54 7.84 11.34
CA ASP A 279 17.65 7.06 11.90
C ASP A 279 17.89 5.73 11.17
N ARG A 280 17.10 5.44 10.12
CA ARG A 280 17.25 4.18 9.38
C ARG A 280 18.45 4.28 8.44
N PRO A 281 19.36 3.30 8.47
CA PRO A 281 20.44 3.26 7.49
C PRO A 281 19.87 3.03 6.09
N THR A 282 20.40 3.79 5.14
CA THR A 282 20.07 3.66 3.73
C THR A 282 20.38 2.25 3.23
N ARG A 283 19.84 1.87 2.06
CA ARG A 283 20.17 0.56 1.47
C ARG A 283 21.66 0.41 1.15
N ILE A 284 22.35 1.52 0.85
CA ILE A 284 23.78 1.51 0.55
C ILE A 284 24.55 1.33 1.85
N GLU A 285 24.23 2.07 2.90
CA GLU A 285 24.90 1.95 4.22
C GLU A 285 24.77 0.55 4.78
N ARG A 286 23.58 -0.06 4.75
CA ARG A 286 23.41 -1.46 5.17
C ARG A 286 24.22 -2.43 4.33
N TYR A 287 24.24 -2.21 3.01
CA TYR A 287 25.02 -3.04 2.09
C TYR A 287 26.52 -2.90 2.35
N PHE A 288 26.99 -1.68 2.58
CA PHE A 288 28.37 -1.37 2.92
C PHE A 288 28.78 -2.00 4.25
N ALA A 289 28.02 -1.78 5.32
CA ALA A 289 28.30 -2.33 6.65
C ALA A 289 28.39 -3.86 6.63
N ALA A 290 27.49 -4.53 5.90
CA ALA A 290 27.54 -5.99 5.72
C ALA A 290 28.77 -6.47 4.94
N LYS A 291 29.42 -5.60 4.16
CA LYS A 291 30.60 -5.91 3.36
C LYS A 291 31.91 -5.47 4.00
N THR A 292 31.88 -4.66 5.03
CA THR A 292 33.09 -4.13 5.69
C THR A 292 33.22 -4.54 7.15
N SER A 293 32.26 -5.28 7.71
CA SER A 293 32.22 -5.65 9.14
C SER A 293 33.40 -6.50 9.61
N THR A 294 34.03 -7.26 8.72
CA THR A 294 35.16 -8.16 9.04
C THR A 294 36.52 -7.57 8.71
N LEU A 295 36.57 -6.34 8.16
CA LEU A 295 37.82 -5.70 7.78
C LEU A 295 38.56 -5.12 8.99
N PRO A 296 39.89 -4.96 8.90
CA PRO A 296 40.68 -4.24 9.90
C PRO A 296 40.11 -2.86 10.23
N PRO A 297 40.15 -2.40 11.50
CA PRO A 297 39.53 -1.15 11.93
C PRO A 297 39.95 0.08 11.10
N VAL A 298 41.25 0.21 10.80
CA VAL A 298 41.78 1.34 10.03
C VAL A 298 41.27 1.34 8.59
N MET A 299 41.19 0.17 7.93
CA MET A 299 40.60 0.06 6.60
C MET A 299 39.11 0.41 6.62
N LYS A 300 38.39 -0.03 7.66
CA LYS A 300 36.97 0.27 7.82
C LYS A 300 36.74 1.78 7.96
N ASP A 301 37.48 2.47 8.82
CA ASP A 301 37.39 3.92 9.01
C ASP A 301 37.68 4.68 7.69
N GLN A 302 38.71 4.25 6.96
CA GLN A 302 39.05 4.80 5.65
C GLN A 302 37.92 4.61 4.62
N LEU A 303 37.28 3.44 4.60
CA LEU A 303 36.13 3.16 3.72
C LEU A 303 34.89 3.94 4.13
N GLU A 304 34.65 4.18 5.42
CA GLU A 304 33.53 4.97 5.92
C GLU A 304 33.67 6.44 5.49
N VAL A 305 34.88 7.01 5.59
CA VAL A 305 35.19 8.33 5.03
C VAL A 305 34.92 8.37 3.53
N TRP A 306 35.36 7.34 2.79
CA TRP A 306 35.08 7.25 1.36
C TRP A 306 33.59 7.20 1.03
N LEU A 307 32.83 6.37 1.75
CA LEU A 307 31.38 6.26 1.59
C LEU A 307 30.69 7.61 1.86
N GLN A 308 31.05 8.29 2.95
CA GLN A 308 30.48 9.60 3.32
C GLN A 308 30.71 10.64 2.23
N VAL A 309 31.92 10.69 1.66
CA VAL A 309 32.24 11.63 0.57
C VAL A 309 31.45 11.29 -0.70
N LEU A 310 31.18 10.01 -0.98
CA LEU A 310 30.36 9.60 -2.12
C LEU A 310 28.86 9.91 -1.93
N THR A 311 28.32 9.69 -0.73
CA THR A 311 26.89 9.87 -0.44
C THR A 311 26.51 11.33 -0.25
N SER A 312 27.32 12.08 0.50
CA SER A 312 27.03 13.48 0.86
C SER A 312 27.76 14.49 -0.03
N GLY A 313 28.71 14.04 -0.84
CA GLY A 313 29.63 14.93 -1.54
C GLY A 313 30.67 15.53 -0.58
N ALA A 314 31.52 16.41 -1.12
CA ALA A 314 32.49 17.14 -0.33
C ALA A 314 32.84 18.48 -0.99
N HIS A 315 32.84 19.55 -0.19
CA HIS A 315 33.39 20.86 -0.58
C HIS A 315 34.91 20.95 -0.37
N GLN A 316 35.46 20.06 0.45
CA GLN A 316 36.91 19.86 0.63
C GLN A 316 37.44 18.82 -0.37
N ALA A 317 38.76 18.75 -0.54
CA ALA A 317 39.38 17.81 -1.48
C ALA A 317 39.09 16.32 -1.10
N PRO A 318 38.75 15.45 -2.07
CA PRO A 318 38.40 15.78 -3.46
C PRO A 318 37.02 16.44 -3.53
N ARG A 319 36.96 17.63 -4.16
CA ARG A 319 35.69 18.33 -4.37
C ARG A 319 34.80 17.50 -5.28
N GLN A 320 33.66 17.06 -4.77
CA GLN A 320 32.71 16.27 -5.55
C GLN A 320 31.28 16.47 -5.07
N ILE A 321 30.36 16.34 -6.02
CA ILE A 321 28.91 16.29 -5.79
C ILE A 321 28.54 14.85 -5.38
N PRO A 322 27.49 14.65 -4.56
CA PRO A 322 26.92 13.33 -4.30
C PRO A 322 26.81 12.46 -5.56
N ARG A 323 27.23 11.20 -5.45
CA ARG A 323 27.16 10.23 -6.54
C ARG A 323 25.82 9.53 -6.56
N ASP A 324 25.39 9.12 -7.76
CA ASP A 324 24.20 8.27 -7.90
C ASP A 324 24.37 6.98 -7.05
N PRO A 325 23.36 6.60 -6.25
CA PRO A 325 23.34 5.38 -5.45
C PRO A 325 23.77 4.10 -6.18
N GLY A 326 23.40 3.96 -7.45
CA GLY A 326 23.77 2.82 -8.29
C GLY A 326 25.27 2.77 -8.57
N THR A 327 25.90 3.92 -8.80
CA THR A 327 27.34 4.05 -8.98
C THR A 327 28.10 3.67 -7.71
N ILE A 328 27.65 4.16 -6.55
CA ILE A 328 28.26 3.82 -5.25
C ILE A 328 28.19 2.30 -5.03
N ARG A 329 27.00 1.70 -5.23
CA ARG A 329 26.83 0.25 -5.11
C ARG A 329 27.75 -0.52 -6.07
N ALA A 330 27.89 -0.07 -7.32
CA ALA A 330 28.76 -0.70 -8.30
C ALA A 330 30.23 -0.63 -7.85
N HIS A 331 30.70 0.51 -7.34
CA HIS A 331 32.06 0.63 -6.80
C HIS A 331 32.28 -0.33 -5.63
N ILE A 332 31.39 -0.37 -4.65
CA ILE A 332 31.47 -1.32 -3.52
C ILE A 332 31.53 -2.76 -4.04
N MET A 333 30.63 -3.14 -4.95
CA MET A 333 30.62 -4.49 -5.55
C MET A 333 31.89 -4.85 -6.33
N GLY A 334 32.56 -3.84 -6.90
CA GLY A 334 33.79 -4.03 -7.66
C GLY A 334 35.02 -4.20 -6.77
N ILE A 335 35.13 -3.42 -5.71
CA ILE A 335 36.31 -3.43 -4.84
C ILE A 335 36.21 -4.44 -3.70
N GLU A 336 35.01 -4.87 -3.30
CA GLU A 336 34.80 -5.73 -2.13
C GLU A 336 35.65 -7.01 -2.14
N PRO A 337 35.74 -7.79 -3.22
CA PRO A 337 36.60 -8.97 -3.24
C PRO A 337 38.09 -8.63 -3.06
N ILE A 338 38.52 -7.50 -3.64
CA ILE A 338 39.92 -7.07 -3.63
C ILE A 338 40.35 -6.63 -2.23
N ILE A 339 39.52 -5.83 -1.55
CA ILE A 339 39.85 -5.33 -0.21
C ILE A 339 39.85 -6.44 0.83
N HIS A 340 39.01 -7.47 0.68
CA HIS A 340 39.04 -8.66 1.54
C HIS A 340 40.28 -9.50 1.28
N ALA A 341 40.66 -9.73 0.01
CA ALA A 341 41.90 -10.42 -0.32
C ALA A 341 43.14 -9.72 0.26
N TRP A 342 43.18 -8.38 0.24
CA TRP A 342 44.25 -7.63 0.89
C TRP A 342 44.23 -7.76 2.42
N ALA A 343 43.05 -7.71 3.05
CA ALA A 343 42.94 -7.92 4.48
C ALA A 343 43.39 -9.34 4.89
N GLU A 344 43.03 -10.36 4.11
CA GLU A 344 43.48 -11.75 4.30
C GLU A 344 44.98 -11.91 4.09
N ALA A 345 45.58 -11.15 3.17
CA ALA A 345 47.02 -11.07 2.97
C ALA A 345 47.76 -10.26 4.08
N GLY A 346 47.03 -9.74 5.07
CA GLY A 346 47.58 -9.09 6.27
C GLY A 346 47.63 -7.56 6.24
N PHE A 347 47.17 -6.92 5.16
CA PHE A 347 47.17 -5.45 5.06
C PHE A 347 46.26 -4.85 6.12
N GLN A 348 46.77 -3.90 6.92
CA GLN A 348 45.99 -3.24 7.98
C GLN A 348 45.43 -1.88 7.57
N SER A 349 46.01 -1.26 6.53
CA SER A 349 45.63 0.07 6.03
C SER A 349 45.77 0.15 4.51
N PHE A 350 44.91 0.95 3.85
CA PHE A 350 45.08 1.25 2.42
C PHE A 350 46.36 2.04 2.12
N ALA A 351 47.05 2.57 3.13
CA ALA A 351 48.35 3.22 2.95
C ALA A 351 49.46 2.24 2.52
N GLU A 352 49.32 0.96 2.83
CA GLU A 352 50.28 -0.10 2.49
C GLU A 352 50.16 -0.57 1.03
N VAL A 353 49.01 -0.30 0.39
CA VAL A 353 48.71 -0.79 -0.95
C VAL A 353 49.53 -0.06 -2.01
N THR A 354 50.27 -0.83 -2.81
CA THR A 354 51.10 -0.31 -3.91
C THR A 354 50.37 -0.40 -5.25
N ARG A 355 50.97 0.21 -6.29
CA ARG A 355 50.48 0.11 -7.66
C ARG A 355 50.57 -1.33 -8.20
N ALA A 356 51.55 -2.11 -7.76
CA ALA A 356 51.71 -3.51 -8.17
C ALA A 356 50.53 -4.34 -7.65
N ASP A 357 50.18 -4.18 -6.37
CA ASP A 357 49.06 -4.89 -5.73
C ASP A 357 47.72 -4.60 -6.42
N ILE A 358 47.49 -3.35 -6.81
CA ILE A 358 46.29 -2.96 -7.56
C ILE A 358 46.26 -3.62 -8.94
N THR A 359 47.41 -3.67 -9.62
CA THR A 359 47.48 -4.24 -10.98
C THR A 359 47.22 -5.74 -10.91
N ALA A 360 47.86 -6.45 -9.98
CA ALA A 360 47.63 -7.88 -9.74
C ALA A 360 46.17 -8.19 -9.43
N ALA A 361 45.56 -7.46 -8.49
CA ALA A 361 44.16 -7.68 -8.11
C ALA A 361 43.17 -7.40 -9.26
N LEU A 362 43.43 -6.36 -10.07
CA LEU A 362 42.62 -6.06 -11.24
C LEU A 362 42.78 -7.12 -12.34
N ASP A 363 43.95 -7.75 -12.44
CA ASP A 363 44.19 -8.79 -13.43
C ASP A 363 43.38 -10.06 -13.13
N GLU A 364 43.33 -10.47 -11.86
CA GLU A 364 42.52 -11.60 -11.39
C GLU A 364 41.01 -11.36 -11.55
N THR A 365 40.55 -10.12 -11.35
CA THR A 365 39.12 -9.78 -11.35
C THR A 365 38.46 -9.83 -12.75
N ARG A 366 39.25 -9.98 -13.84
CA ARG A 366 38.88 -10.03 -15.28
C ARG A 366 37.52 -9.40 -15.65
N VAL A 367 36.41 -10.09 -15.43
CA VAL A 367 35.03 -9.69 -15.78
C VAL A 367 34.60 -8.36 -15.15
N ARG A 368 35.01 -8.07 -13.91
CA ARG A 368 34.61 -6.81 -13.21
C ARG A 368 35.73 -5.77 -13.17
N ARG A 369 36.82 -5.99 -13.90
CA ARG A 369 38.03 -5.14 -13.90
C ARG A 369 37.72 -3.65 -14.10
N HIS A 370 36.80 -3.32 -15.00
CA HIS A 370 36.37 -1.94 -15.23
C HIS A 370 35.72 -1.29 -14.01
N VAL A 371 34.78 -2.01 -13.38
CA VAL A 371 34.03 -1.50 -12.22
C VAL A 371 34.94 -1.41 -10.99
N ALA A 372 35.76 -2.44 -10.77
CA ALA A 372 36.75 -2.48 -9.70
C ALA A 372 37.79 -1.35 -9.85
N GLY A 373 38.37 -1.17 -11.03
CA GLY A 373 39.36 -0.12 -11.29
C GLY A 373 38.81 1.29 -11.05
N ASN A 374 37.58 1.57 -11.49
CA ASN A 374 36.93 2.84 -11.20
C ASN A 374 36.65 3.03 -9.71
N GLY A 375 36.25 1.96 -9.01
CA GLY A 375 36.03 1.98 -7.56
C GLY A 375 37.33 2.26 -6.79
N LEU A 376 38.43 1.57 -7.11
CA LEU A 376 39.74 1.80 -6.49
C LEU A 376 40.25 3.21 -6.77
N LYS A 377 40.14 3.70 -8.00
CA LYS A 377 40.51 5.08 -8.34
C LYS A 377 39.71 6.09 -7.51
N SER A 378 38.41 5.85 -7.33
CA SER A 378 37.56 6.68 -6.47
C SER A 378 38.00 6.65 -5.01
N LEU A 379 38.28 5.45 -4.47
CA LEU A 379 38.75 5.24 -3.10
C LEU A 379 40.06 5.98 -2.84
N PHE A 380 41.12 5.67 -3.58
CA PHE A 380 42.45 6.24 -3.33
C PHE A 380 42.52 7.75 -3.63
N THR A 381 41.71 8.26 -4.57
CA THR A 381 41.58 9.71 -4.77
C THR A 381 40.96 10.39 -3.54
N THR A 382 39.98 9.75 -2.91
CA THR A 382 39.31 10.26 -1.71
C THR A 382 40.23 10.21 -0.51
N LEU A 383 40.88 9.07 -0.26
CA LEU A 383 41.82 8.91 0.84
C LEU A 383 42.99 9.90 0.73
N LYS A 384 43.53 10.12 -0.47
CA LYS A 384 44.60 11.09 -0.68
C LYS A 384 44.11 12.53 -0.45
N GLY A 385 42.92 12.89 -0.95
CA GLY A 385 42.35 14.22 -0.75
C GLY A 385 42.06 14.53 0.72
N ARG A 386 41.65 13.51 1.48
CA ARG A 386 41.43 13.57 2.94
C ARG A 386 42.69 13.38 3.77
N ARG A 387 43.86 13.26 3.12
CA ARG A 387 45.18 13.10 3.76
C ARG A 387 45.29 11.85 4.65
N LEU A 388 44.50 10.81 4.37
CA LEU A 388 44.56 9.51 5.05
C LEU A 388 45.67 8.62 4.50
N ILE A 389 46.16 8.92 3.29
CA ILE A 389 47.31 8.26 2.65
C ILE A 389 48.26 9.30 2.05
N PHE A 390 49.54 8.94 1.95
CA PHE A 390 50.57 9.84 1.44
C PHE A 390 50.58 9.91 -0.11
N ALA A 391 50.47 8.77 -0.80
CA ALA A 391 50.47 8.70 -2.25
C ALA A 391 49.19 8.02 -2.76
N ASN A 392 48.72 8.42 -3.95
CA ASN A 392 47.62 7.72 -4.62
C ASN A 392 48.22 6.66 -5.57
N PRO A 393 48.16 5.35 -5.25
CA PRO A 393 48.73 4.28 -6.08
C PRO A 393 48.03 4.13 -7.45
N THR A 394 46.82 4.70 -7.61
CA THR A 394 46.08 4.70 -8.89
C THR A 394 46.44 5.85 -9.81
N ARG A 395 47.31 6.78 -9.37
CA ARG A 395 47.70 7.95 -10.17
C ARG A 395 48.42 7.48 -11.45
N GLY A 396 47.94 7.95 -12.61
CA GLY A 396 48.51 7.62 -13.91
C GLY A 396 48.14 6.23 -14.46
N MET A 397 47.28 5.46 -13.77
CA MET A 397 46.74 4.22 -14.33
C MET A 397 45.72 4.51 -15.43
N LYS A 398 45.80 3.77 -16.55
CA LYS A 398 44.82 3.83 -17.64
C LYS A 398 43.49 3.24 -17.18
N ALA A 399 42.39 3.79 -17.69
CA ALA A 399 41.07 3.23 -17.43
C ALA A 399 40.95 1.86 -18.12
N SER A 400 40.51 0.85 -17.37
CA SER A 400 40.25 -0.47 -17.96
C SER A 400 39.14 -0.36 -19.00
N PRO A 401 39.29 -0.94 -20.20
CA PRO A 401 38.24 -0.91 -21.20
C PRO A 401 36.98 -1.61 -20.67
N LYS A 402 35.82 -1.07 -21.01
CA LYS A 402 34.55 -1.72 -20.71
C LYS A 402 34.33 -2.80 -21.76
N GLY A 403 34.22 -4.06 -21.34
CA GLY A 403 33.84 -5.13 -22.27
C GLY A 403 32.50 -4.82 -22.91
N SER A 404 32.46 -4.73 -24.23
CA SER A 404 31.23 -4.60 -25.01
C SER A 404 30.76 -5.98 -25.45
N THR A 405 29.57 -6.38 -25.04
CA THR A 405 28.89 -7.55 -25.63
C THR A 405 28.16 -7.09 -26.89
N ILE A 406 28.21 -7.85 -27.98
CA ILE A 406 27.33 -7.64 -29.13
C ILE A 406 25.95 -8.19 -28.76
N PRO A 407 24.87 -7.38 -28.75
CA PRO A 407 23.54 -7.88 -28.41
C PRO A 407 23.05 -8.89 -29.47
N PHE A 408 22.30 -9.90 -29.03
CA PHE A 408 21.62 -10.86 -29.92
C PHE A 408 20.12 -10.59 -29.94
N ALA A 409 19.48 -10.93 -31.06
CA ALA A 409 18.02 -10.90 -31.20
C ALA A 409 17.36 -11.85 -30.18
N LEU A 410 16.20 -11.45 -29.66
CA LEU A 410 15.41 -12.25 -28.74
C LEU A 410 14.44 -13.17 -29.49
N ASP A 411 14.03 -14.25 -28.83
CA ASP A 411 12.95 -15.09 -29.33
C ASP A 411 11.62 -14.33 -29.30
N VAL A 412 11.04 -14.16 -30.49
CA VAL A 412 9.76 -13.48 -30.72
C VAL A 412 8.61 -14.13 -29.95
N ALA A 413 8.66 -15.45 -29.71
CA ALA A 413 7.64 -16.15 -28.94
C ALA A 413 7.56 -15.64 -27.49
N VAL A 414 8.72 -15.43 -26.86
CA VAL A 414 8.81 -14.92 -25.48
C VAL A 414 8.31 -13.47 -25.40
N ILE A 415 8.65 -12.64 -26.38
CA ILE A 415 8.13 -11.26 -26.45
C ILE A 415 6.61 -11.26 -26.59
N ARG A 416 6.07 -12.13 -27.45
CA ARG A 416 4.63 -12.25 -27.69
C ARG A 416 3.86 -12.71 -26.45
N GLU A 417 4.40 -13.67 -25.71
CA GLU A 417 3.81 -14.14 -24.45
C GLU A 417 3.65 -12.99 -23.45
N GLU A 418 4.72 -12.24 -23.20
CA GLU A 418 4.72 -11.14 -22.23
C GLU A 418 3.90 -9.92 -22.70
N LEU A 419 3.86 -9.66 -24.01
CA LEU A 419 2.95 -8.68 -24.60
C LEU A 419 1.49 -9.05 -24.36
N ASN A 420 1.15 -10.34 -24.28
CA ASN A 420 -0.20 -10.82 -24.04
C ASN A 420 -0.45 -11.22 -22.57
N SER A 421 0.43 -10.78 -21.66
CA SER A 421 0.30 -11.04 -20.24
C SER A 421 -1.08 -10.63 -19.72
N PRO A 422 -1.74 -11.46 -18.88
CA PRO A 422 -3.02 -11.10 -18.27
C PRO A 422 -2.89 -9.93 -17.28
N ASN A 423 -1.68 -9.49 -16.95
CA ASN A 423 -1.41 -8.32 -16.14
C ASN A 423 -1.17 -7.09 -17.05
N PRO A 424 -2.14 -6.15 -17.16
CA PRO A 424 -2.05 -5.00 -18.09
C PRO A 424 -0.80 -4.14 -17.90
N VAL A 425 -0.29 -4.02 -16.68
CA VAL A 425 0.92 -3.23 -16.40
C VAL A 425 2.17 -3.87 -17.01
N VAL A 426 2.24 -5.21 -17.03
CA VAL A 426 3.35 -5.96 -17.63
C VAL A 426 3.27 -5.83 -19.14
N ALA A 427 2.09 -6.09 -19.72
CA ALA A 427 1.85 -5.95 -21.14
C ALA A 427 2.22 -4.53 -21.65
N LEU A 428 1.78 -3.48 -20.95
CA LEU A 428 2.14 -2.09 -21.30
C LEU A 428 3.65 -1.83 -21.17
N ALA A 429 4.27 -2.24 -20.06
CA ALA A 429 5.71 -2.05 -19.85
C ALA A 429 6.55 -2.72 -20.94
N VAL A 430 6.19 -3.96 -21.29
CA VAL A 430 6.82 -4.72 -22.38
C VAL A 430 6.60 -4.00 -23.71
N ALA A 431 5.37 -3.53 -24.01
CA ALA A 431 5.09 -2.81 -25.25
C ALA A 431 5.86 -1.49 -25.37
N LEU A 432 5.95 -0.68 -24.31
CA LEU A 432 6.72 0.57 -24.33
C LEU A 432 8.21 0.33 -24.60
N VAL A 433 8.77 -0.76 -24.09
CA VAL A 433 10.17 -1.12 -24.38
C VAL A 433 10.31 -1.77 -25.75
N ALA A 434 9.43 -2.70 -26.13
CA ALA A 434 9.51 -3.42 -27.39
C ALA A 434 9.28 -2.52 -28.61
N PHE A 435 8.42 -1.49 -28.52
CA PHE A 435 8.13 -0.62 -29.67
C PHE A 435 8.92 0.69 -29.66
N HIS A 436 9.14 1.28 -28.48
CA HIS A 436 9.78 2.59 -28.32
C HIS A 436 11.14 2.54 -27.62
N ALA A 437 11.64 1.34 -27.33
CA ALA A 437 12.94 1.08 -26.73
C ALA A 437 13.15 1.76 -25.37
N LEU A 438 12.13 2.13 -24.58
CA LEU A 438 12.33 2.89 -23.33
C LEU A 438 13.31 2.21 -22.36
N THR A 439 14.15 3.01 -21.68
CA THR A 439 14.96 2.49 -20.56
C THR A 439 14.09 2.23 -19.33
N LYS A 440 14.56 1.37 -18.40
CA LYS A 440 13.89 1.15 -17.10
C LYS A 440 13.69 2.45 -16.31
N LYS A 441 14.63 3.40 -16.43
CA LYS A 441 14.55 4.70 -15.75
C LYS A 441 13.42 5.54 -16.36
N GLN A 442 13.43 5.72 -17.68
CA GLN A 442 12.37 6.45 -18.39
C GLN A 442 11.00 5.86 -18.10
N LEU A 443 10.84 4.54 -18.21
CA LEU A 443 9.56 3.87 -17.94
C LEU A 443 9.07 4.09 -16.50
N SER A 444 9.99 4.08 -15.54
CA SER A 444 9.69 4.28 -14.12
C SER A 444 9.30 5.73 -13.80
N GLU A 445 9.88 6.71 -14.50
CA GLU A 445 9.70 8.14 -14.27
C GLU A 445 8.61 8.75 -15.15
N LEU A 446 8.18 8.05 -16.21
CA LEU A 446 7.16 8.46 -17.17
C LEU A 446 5.86 8.90 -16.49
N ARG A 447 5.35 10.07 -16.87
CA ARG A 447 4.11 10.66 -16.36
C ARG A 447 2.95 10.46 -17.32
N LEU A 448 1.74 10.60 -16.79
CA LEU A 448 0.52 10.60 -17.60
C LEU A 448 0.53 11.72 -18.63
N THR A 449 1.07 12.89 -18.28
CA THR A 449 1.16 14.07 -19.15
C THR A 449 2.19 13.93 -20.27
N ASP A 450 3.10 12.97 -20.16
CA ASP A 450 4.11 12.71 -21.19
C ASP A 450 3.49 11.95 -22.38
N ILE A 451 2.24 11.50 -22.27
CA ILE A 451 1.47 10.89 -23.34
C ILE A 451 0.25 11.75 -23.63
N SER A 452 0.18 12.33 -24.82
CA SER A 452 -0.93 13.17 -25.27
C SER A 452 -1.18 12.96 -26.76
N ASP A 453 -2.45 12.94 -27.16
CA ASP A 453 -2.88 12.79 -28.56
C ASP A 453 -2.25 11.59 -29.31
N GLY A 454 -1.91 10.54 -28.56
CA GLY A 454 -1.28 9.35 -29.11
C GLY A 454 0.21 9.48 -29.39
N HIS A 455 0.83 10.54 -28.91
CA HIS A 455 2.27 10.73 -28.94
C HIS A 455 2.87 10.56 -27.55
N LEU A 456 4.14 10.19 -27.54
CA LEU A 456 4.97 10.06 -26.36
C LEU A 456 6.07 11.12 -26.42
N VAL A 457 6.05 12.04 -25.45
CA VAL A 457 7.02 13.10 -25.31
C VAL A 457 8.14 12.66 -24.36
N LEU A 458 9.38 12.58 -24.85
CA LEU A 458 10.55 12.21 -24.06
C LEU A 458 11.66 13.24 -24.20
N GLY A 459 11.70 14.21 -23.29
CA GLY A 459 12.59 15.36 -23.40
C GLY A 459 12.17 16.21 -24.60
N ASN A 460 13.07 16.39 -25.56
CA ASN A 460 12.79 17.16 -26.78
C ASN A 460 12.28 16.29 -27.94
N ARG A 461 11.98 15.01 -27.70
CA ARG A 461 11.52 14.07 -28.73
C ARG A 461 10.03 13.86 -28.64
N ASP A 462 9.36 13.99 -29.77
CA ASP A 462 7.94 13.66 -29.95
C ASP A 462 7.83 12.37 -30.79
N ILE A 463 7.27 11.31 -30.20
CA ILE A 463 7.29 9.96 -30.78
C ILE A 463 5.86 9.44 -30.93
N PRO A 464 5.38 9.15 -32.15
CA PRO A 464 4.07 8.54 -32.35
C PRO A 464 3.96 7.17 -31.66
N LEU A 465 2.92 6.96 -30.84
CA LEU A 465 2.70 5.69 -30.18
C LEU A 465 2.24 4.63 -31.17
N ALA A 466 2.92 3.48 -31.16
CA ALA A 466 2.56 2.33 -31.95
C ALA A 466 1.17 1.80 -31.55
N ALA A 467 0.38 1.34 -32.52
CA ALA A 467 -0.98 0.85 -32.26
C ALA A 467 -1.06 -0.22 -31.15
N PRO A 468 -0.15 -1.22 -31.08
CA PRO A 468 -0.17 -2.21 -29.98
C PRO A 468 0.07 -1.61 -28.59
N VAL A 469 0.78 -0.49 -28.50
CA VAL A 469 1.04 0.23 -27.24
C VAL A 469 -0.21 0.97 -26.81
N ARG A 470 -0.94 1.60 -27.73
CA ARG A 470 -2.20 2.32 -27.45
C ARG A 470 -3.25 1.41 -26.82
N THR A 471 -3.43 0.20 -27.36
CA THR A 471 -4.36 -0.80 -26.81
C THR A 471 -4.01 -1.19 -25.37
N ARG A 472 -2.72 -1.44 -25.09
CA ARG A 472 -2.24 -1.83 -23.76
C ARG A 472 -2.25 -0.67 -22.77
N LEU A 473 -2.02 0.54 -23.27
CA LEU A 473 -2.12 1.76 -22.50
C LEU A 473 -3.55 1.95 -22.01
N ALA A 474 -4.54 1.82 -22.90
CA ALA A 474 -5.95 1.90 -22.52
C ALA A 474 -6.31 0.85 -21.45
N ALA A 475 -5.94 -0.42 -21.66
CA ALA A 475 -6.21 -1.49 -20.70
C ALA A 475 -5.57 -1.24 -19.32
N TRP A 476 -4.34 -0.72 -19.29
CA TRP A 476 -3.68 -0.34 -18.04
C TRP A 476 -4.36 0.86 -17.37
N LEU A 477 -4.70 1.91 -18.11
CA LEU A 477 -5.36 3.10 -17.56
C LEU A 477 -6.73 2.75 -16.98
N ASP A 478 -7.48 1.86 -17.61
CA ASP A 478 -8.74 1.33 -17.09
C ASP A 478 -8.53 0.58 -15.76
N GLN A 479 -7.58 -0.35 -15.71
CA GLN A 479 -7.26 -1.08 -14.48
C GLN A 479 -6.79 -0.12 -13.39
N ARG A 480 -5.94 0.85 -13.72
CA ARG A 480 -5.40 1.86 -12.80
C ARG A 480 -6.52 2.70 -12.21
N ASN A 481 -7.44 3.20 -13.04
CA ASN A 481 -8.56 4.04 -12.60
C ASN A 481 -9.59 3.24 -11.78
N ARG A 482 -9.86 1.98 -12.12
CA ARG A 482 -10.71 1.10 -11.31
C ARG A 482 -10.10 0.77 -9.95
N THR A 483 -8.79 0.52 -9.90
CA THR A 483 -8.11 0.09 -8.67
C THR A 483 -7.82 1.28 -7.73
N TRP A 484 -7.47 2.43 -8.29
CA TRP A 484 -7.08 3.63 -7.54
C TRP A 484 -7.76 4.90 -8.09
N PRO A 485 -9.10 5.01 -8.04
CA PRO A 485 -9.84 6.11 -8.65
C PRO A 485 -9.49 7.48 -8.06
N GLY A 486 -9.04 7.52 -6.81
CA GLY A 486 -8.66 8.75 -6.14
C GLY A 486 -7.16 9.10 -6.24
N SER A 487 -6.31 8.28 -6.85
CA SER A 487 -4.86 8.50 -6.82
C SER A 487 -4.47 9.76 -7.61
N ALA A 488 -3.75 10.66 -6.93
CA ALA A 488 -3.16 11.85 -7.54
C ALA A 488 -1.71 11.64 -8.03
N ASN A 489 -1.23 10.39 -8.08
CA ASN A 489 0.14 10.12 -8.52
C ASN A 489 0.29 10.45 -10.02
N PRO A 490 1.21 11.35 -10.43
CA PRO A 490 1.35 11.77 -11.83
C PRO A 490 2.03 10.70 -12.71
N HIS A 491 2.69 9.70 -12.13
CA HIS A 491 3.39 8.68 -12.90
C HIS A 491 2.42 7.72 -13.59
N LEU A 492 2.79 7.32 -14.81
CA LEU A 492 2.01 6.39 -15.63
C LEU A 492 1.89 5.04 -14.93
N LEU A 493 3.02 4.48 -14.50
CA LEU A 493 3.07 3.22 -13.77
C LEU A 493 3.01 3.48 -12.27
N ILE A 494 2.03 2.85 -11.61
CA ILE A 494 1.86 2.89 -10.16
C ILE A 494 1.57 1.49 -9.64
N ASN A 495 1.81 1.27 -8.35
CA ASN A 495 1.41 0.05 -7.67
C ASN A 495 0.78 0.39 -6.32
N ARG A 496 0.35 -0.63 -5.56
CA ARG A 496 -0.27 -0.44 -4.25
C ARG A 496 0.55 0.42 -3.28
N ARG A 497 1.89 0.42 -3.39
CA ARG A 497 2.78 1.24 -2.54
C ARG A 497 2.93 2.66 -3.06
N THR A 498 2.94 2.91 -4.36
CA THR A 498 3.16 4.25 -4.92
C THR A 498 1.86 5.00 -5.23
N ALA A 499 0.74 4.30 -5.43
CA ALA A 499 -0.57 4.90 -5.70
C ALA A 499 -0.99 5.98 -4.68
N PRO A 500 -0.77 5.83 -3.35
CA PRO A 500 -1.11 6.88 -2.40
C PRO A 500 0.02 7.89 -2.18
N ARG A 501 0.94 8.05 -3.13
CA ARG A 501 2.14 8.91 -3.04
C ARG A 501 2.38 9.63 -4.35
N LEU A 502 3.26 10.63 -4.33
CA LEU A 502 3.66 11.39 -5.52
C LEU A 502 5.09 11.04 -5.95
N LEU A 503 5.36 9.73 -6.06
CA LEU A 503 6.69 9.23 -6.38
C LEU A 503 6.62 8.08 -7.38
N PRO A 504 7.67 7.89 -8.21
CA PRO A 504 7.69 6.83 -9.20
C PRO A 504 7.77 5.46 -8.56
N VAL A 505 7.36 4.44 -9.32
CA VAL A 505 7.64 3.03 -8.98
C VAL A 505 9.15 2.77 -8.93
N SER A 506 9.56 1.60 -8.43
CA SER A 506 10.96 1.21 -8.54
C SER A 506 11.28 0.82 -9.99
N ARG A 507 12.54 1.01 -10.40
CA ARG A 507 13.04 0.59 -11.74
C ARG A 507 12.94 -0.93 -12.01
N GLN A 508 12.66 -1.72 -10.98
CA GLN A 508 12.45 -3.18 -11.07
C GLN A 508 10.98 -3.54 -11.33
N TYR A 509 10.04 -2.61 -11.14
CA TYR A 509 8.63 -2.84 -11.43
C TYR A 509 8.35 -2.54 -12.92
N PRO A 510 7.51 -3.32 -13.61
CA PRO A 510 6.85 -4.56 -13.16
C PRO A 510 7.67 -5.83 -13.42
N TRP A 511 8.95 -5.71 -13.77
CA TRP A 511 9.86 -6.76 -14.23
C TRP A 511 10.24 -7.85 -13.21
N ALA A 512 9.79 -7.75 -11.97
CA ALA A 512 10.14 -8.73 -10.95
C ALA A 512 9.43 -10.06 -11.23
N GLY A 513 10.21 -11.11 -11.51
CA GLY A 513 9.68 -12.45 -11.81
C GLY A 513 9.42 -12.71 -13.30
N LEU A 514 9.68 -11.75 -14.19
CA LEU A 514 9.60 -11.97 -15.63
C LEU A 514 10.90 -12.59 -16.17
N THR A 515 10.78 -13.42 -17.20
CA THR A 515 11.92 -14.01 -17.91
C THR A 515 12.67 -12.95 -18.72
N LEU A 516 11.93 -11.99 -19.30
CA LEU A 516 12.49 -10.92 -20.12
C LEU A 516 13.20 -9.86 -19.29
N ARG A 517 14.46 -9.58 -19.68
CA ARG A 517 15.22 -8.43 -19.18
C ARG A 517 14.92 -7.19 -20.05
N PRO A 518 14.50 -6.06 -19.48
CA PRO A 518 14.18 -4.85 -20.25
C PRO A 518 15.33 -4.30 -21.10
N GLN A 519 16.57 -4.50 -20.64
CA GLN A 519 17.73 -4.11 -21.42
C GLN A 519 17.85 -4.94 -22.70
N ALA A 520 17.60 -6.25 -22.61
CA ALA A 520 17.65 -7.13 -23.78
C ALA A 520 16.51 -6.79 -24.75
N LEU A 521 15.30 -6.52 -24.25
CA LEU A 521 14.17 -6.09 -25.08
C LEU A 521 14.41 -4.73 -25.75
N ARG A 522 15.05 -3.80 -25.04
CA ARG A 522 15.49 -2.52 -25.61
C ARG A 522 16.53 -2.74 -26.72
N GLU A 523 17.52 -3.60 -26.46
CA GLU A 523 18.57 -3.93 -27.43
C GLU A 523 18.00 -4.60 -28.69
N ASP A 524 17.07 -5.54 -28.52
CA ASP A 524 16.33 -6.20 -29.60
C ASP A 524 15.59 -5.20 -30.50
N ARG A 525 14.85 -4.25 -29.91
CA ARG A 525 14.17 -3.21 -30.69
C ARG A 525 15.15 -2.31 -31.46
N ILE A 526 16.29 -1.96 -30.86
CA ILE A 526 17.32 -1.15 -31.53
C ILE A 526 17.93 -1.92 -32.70
N LEU A 527 18.26 -3.21 -32.50
CA LEU A 527 18.75 -4.09 -33.56
C LEU A 527 17.76 -4.17 -34.72
N HIS A 528 16.49 -4.43 -34.43
CA HIS A 528 15.45 -4.49 -35.46
C HIS A 528 15.38 -3.21 -36.30
N GLU A 529 15.44 -2.03 -35.68
CA GLU A 529 15.42 -0.77 -36.44
C GLU A 529 16.68 -0.59 -37.29
N ILE A 530 17.84 -1.01 -36.79
CA ILE A 530 19.12 -0.91 -37.50
C ILE A 530 19.12 -1.80 -38.75
N HIS A 531 18.67 -3.04 -38.62
CA HIS A 531 18.54 -3.95 -39.76
C HIS A 531 17.50 -3.44 -40.76
N ALA A 532 16.35 -2.93 -40.28
CA ALA A 532 15.30 -2.40 -41.16
C ALA A 532 15.69 -1.13 -41.93
N THR A 533 16.72 -0.41 -41.49
CA THR A 533 17.16 0.87 -42.07
C THR A 533 18.51 0.79 -42.77
N GLY A 534 19.11 -0.40 -42.86
CA GLY A 534 20.43 -0.59 -43.46
C GLY A 534 21.56 0.10 -42.69
N GLY A 535 21.40 0.35 -41.38
CA GLY A 535 22.44 0.94 -40.54
C GLY A 535 22.44 2.47 -40.44
N ASP A 536 21.33 3.17 -40.73
CA ASP A 536 21.23 4.63 -40.54
C ASP A 536 21.34 5.04 -39.06
N ILE A 537 22.56 5.33 -38.61
CA ILE A 537 22.87 5.73 -37.23
C ILE A 537 22.12 7.00 -36.82
N ARG A 538 21.91 7.95 -37.73
CA ARG A 538 21.28 9.24 -37.38
C ARG A 538 19.83 9.01 -36.99
N ARG A 539 19.10 8.23 -37.78
CA ARG A 539 17.72 7.83 -37.47
C ARG A 539 17.60 7.11 -36.13
N ILE A 540 18.56 6.24 -35.80
CA ILE A 540 18.60 5.52 -34.50
C ILE A 540 18.82 6.47 -33.33
N CYS A 541 19.73 7.43 -33.50
CA CYS A 541 19.98 8.48 -32.49
C CYS A 541 18.71 9.30 -32.25
N ASP A 542 18.03 9.73 -33.32
CA ASP A 542 16.81 10.53 -33.25
C ASP A 542 15.65 9.75 -32.61
N LEU A 543 15.42 8.51 -33.03
CA LEU A 543 14.30 7.68 -32.54
C LEU A 543 14.49 7.24 -31.07
N PHE A 544 15.69 6.82 -30.68
CA PHE A 544 15.92 6.20 -29.37
C PHE A 544 16.72 7.05 -28.37
N GLY A 545 17.19 8.23 -28.79
CA GLY A 545 17.94 9.17 -27.95
C GLY A 545 19.30 8.61 -27.55
N LEU A 546 19.94 7.86 -28.44
CA LEU A 546 21.29 7.32 -28.24
C LEU A 546 22.34 8.36 -28.66
N SER A 547 23.52 8.30 -28.04
CA SER A 547 24.70 8.98 -28.59
C SER A 547 25.21 8.21 -29.82
N VAL A 548 25.95 8.88 -30.70
CA VAL A 548 26.58 8.26 -31.88
C VAL A 548 27.43 7.06 -31.45
N GLU A 549 28.31 7.24 -30.48
CA GLU A 549 29.15 6.15 -29.92
C GLU A 549 28.30 4.98 -29.37
N GLY A 550 27.18 5.29 -28.71
CA GLY A 550 26.26 4.26 -28.20
C GLY A 550 25.52 3.50 -29.31
N ALA A 551 25.24 4.16 -30.43
CA ALA A 551 24.58 3.57 -31.60
C ALA A 551 25.55 2.73 -32.45
N THR A 552 26.82 3.14 -32.58
CA THR A 552 27.85 2.41 -33.34
C THR A 552 28.01 0.96 -32.87
N ARG A 553 27.85 0.69 -31.57
CA ARG A 553 27.87 -0.69 -31.01
C ARG A 553 26.92 -1.64 -31.75
N TYR A 554 25.79 -1.14 -32.21
CA TYR A 554 24.78 -1.93 -32.89
C TYR A 554 25.01 -2.00 -34.41
N LEU A 555 25.65 -0.99 -35.02
CA LEU A 555 26.02 -1.04 -36.44
C LEU A 555 26.90 -2.26 -36.75
N ASN A 556 27.81 -2.60 -35.82
CA ASN A 556 28.68 -3.77 -35.94
C ASN A 556 27.92 -5.10 -36.12
N THR A 557 26.59 -5.16 -35.92
CA THR A 557 25.78 -6.35 -36.21
C THR A 557 25.38 -6.49 -37.67
N VAL A 558 25.31 -5.38 -38.41
CA VAL A 558 25.01 -5.36 -39.85
C VAL A 558 26.23 -5.82 -40.65
N GLU A 559 27.43 -5.46 -40.19
CA GLU A 559 28.70 -5.76 -40.85
C GLU A 559 29.35 -7.08 -40.39
N HIS A 560 28.72 -7.82 -39.46
CA HIS A 560 29.33 -9.03 -38.89
C HIS A 560 29.16 -10.23 -39.84
N PRO A 561 30.24 -10.86 -40.31
CA PRO A 561 30.18 -11.96 -41.30
C PRO A 561 29.38 -13.18 -40.82
N ASP A 562 29.33 -13.42 -39.49
CA ASP A 562 28.56 -14.53 -38.91
C ASP A 562 27.07 -14.20 -38.66
N LEU A 563 26.63 -12.95 -38.85
CA LEU A 563 25.24 -12.51 -38.60
C LEU A 563 24.52 -12.04 -39.87
N THR A 564 25.22 -11.92 -40.99
CA THR A 564 24.61 -11.73 -42.32
C THR A 564 23.90 -13.02 -42.73
N LEU A 565 22.57 -12.99 -42.77
CA LEU A 565 21.78 -14.06 -43.37
C LEU A 565 22.20 -14.19 -44.85
N GLU A 566 22.65 -15.39 -45.25
CA GLU A 566 22.90 -15.70 -46.67
C GLU A 566 21.61 -15.49 -47.47
N GLY A 567 21.47 -14.33 -48.13
CA GLY A 567 20.34 -14.05 -49.01
C GLY A 567 19.96 -12.58 -49.21
N GLU A 568 20.28 -11.66 -48.28
CA GLU A 568 19.98 -10.23 -48.44
C GLU A 568 21.25 -9.43 -48.72
N GLN A 569 21.68 -9.42 -49.99
CA GLN A 569 22.56 -8.35 -50.48
C GLN A 569 21.76 -7.05 -50.56
N VAL A 570 21.92 -6.19 -49.56
CA VAL A 570 21.50 -4.78 -49.66
C VAL A 570 22.45 -4.07 -50.65
N PRO A 571 21.94 -3.31 -51.64
CA PRO A 571 22.81 -2.61 -52.58
C PRO A 571 23.66 -1.58 -51.84
N ARG A 572 24.97 -1.64 -52.04
CA ARG A 572 25.90 -0.59 -51.60
C ARG A 572 25.64 0.68 -52.41
N THR A 573 25.41 1.79 -51.74
CA THR A 573 25.64 3.16 -52.27
C THR A 573 26.72 3.82 -51.46
#